data_AF-A0A3D9RYB7-F1
#
_entry.id   AF-A0A3D9RYB7-F1
#
_cell.length_a   1.000
_cell.length_b   1.000
_cell.length_c   1.000
_cell.angle_alpha   90.00
_cell.angle_beta   90.00
_cell.angle_gamma   90.00
#
_symmetry.space_group_name_H-M   'P 1'
#
loop_
_entity.id
_entity.type
_entity.pdbx_description
1 polymer ?
#
loop_
_entity_poly.entity_id
_entity_poly.type
_entity_poly.pdbx_seq_one_letter_code
_entity_poly.pdbx_strand_id
1 'polypeptide(L)'
;MMKKFRLLLIMVMLLAITMTLTSCVPGDGVNTASRPAGFFWGIWHGWVAPISLIIGIFKHHIRVYEIHNIGWWYDAGFYIAVISGFGGISLSRRKKYVSKHSKNCD
;
A
#
# COMPACT_ATOMS: atom_id res chain seq x y z
N MET A 1 13.73 -23.49 13.35
CA MET A 1 12.53 -23.25 14.19
C MET A 1 12.30 -21.76 14.46
N MET A 2 13.29 -21.03 15.00
CA MET A 2 13.19 -19.58 15.30
C MET A 2 12.82 -18.68 14.10
N LYS A 3 13.23 -19.02 12.88
CA LYS A 3 12.92 -18.22 11.67
C LYS A 3 11.42 -18.24 11.32
N LYS A 4 10.75 -19.39 11.49
CA LYS A 4 9.30 -19.54 11.27
C LYS A 4 8.51 -18.78 12.34
N PHE A 5 8.96 -18.84 13.58
CA PHE A 5 8.38 -18.08 14.70
C PHE A 5 8.55 -16.56 14.54
N ARG A 6 9.73 -16.10 14.09
CA ARG A 6 9.94 -14.68 13.73
C ARG A 6 9.06 -14.25 12.55
N LEU A 7 8.91 -15.07 11.51
CA LEU A 7 8.03 -14.78 10.37
C LEU A 7 6.56 -14.67 10.79
N LEU A 8 6.12 -15.55 11.69
CA LEU A 8 4.77 -15.56 12.21
C LEU A 8 4.51 -14.34 13.12
N LEU A 9 5.49 -13.96 13.96
CA LEU A 9 5.46 -12.72 14.73
C LEU A 9 5.42 -11.47 13.83
N ILE A 10 6.21 -11.43 12.75
CA ILE A 10 6.20 -10.32 11.80
C ILE A 10 4.84 -10.21 11.12
N MET A 11 4.23 -11.33 10.70
CA MET A 11 2.88 -11.36 10.12
C MET A 11 1.80 -10.88 11.10
N VAL A 12 1.85 -11.32 12.37
CA VAL A 12 0.92 -10.90 13.42
C VAL A 12 1.09 -9.42 13.75
N MET A 13 2.33 -8.93 13.82
CA MET A 13 2.62 -7.51 14.04
C MET A 13 2.16 -6.65 12.87
N LEU A 14 2.37 -7.09 11.63
CA LEU A 14 1.83 -6.45 10.42
C LEU A 14 0.30 -6.40 10.47
N LEU A 15 -0.35 -7.50 10.83
CA LEU A 15 -1.80 -7.55 10.96
C LEU A 15 -2.31 -6.60 12.06
N ALA A 16 -1.69 -6.61 13.23
CA ALA A 16 -2.03 -5.71 14.33
C ALA A 16 -1.82 -4.23 13.95
N ILE A 17 -0.73 -3.90 13.24
CA ILE A 17 -0.48 -2.57 12.69
C ILE A 17 -1.57 -2.19 11.69
N THR A 18 -1.95 -3.09 10.77
CA THR A 18 -3.04 -2.80 9.82
C THR A 18 -4.37 -2.59 10.54
N MET A 19 -4.64 -3.31 11.64
CA MET A 19 -5.87 -3.16 12.44
C MET A 19 -5.91 -1.87 13.27
N THR A 20 -4.77 -1.34 13.72
CA THR A 20 -4.74 -0.07 14.44
C THR A 20 -4.76 1.14 13.50
N LEU A 21 -4.39 0.95 12.23
CA LEU A 21 -4.42 1.98 11.19
C LEU A 21 -5.77 2.06 10.44
N THR A 22 -6.75 1.18 10.71
CA THR A 22 -8.08 1.21 10.07
C THR A 22 -8.99 2.35 10.52
N SER A 23 -8.52 3.29 11.35
CA SER A 23 -9.31 4.41 11.86
C SER A 23 -9.38 5.63 10.92
N CYS A 24 -8.79 5.54 9.72
CA CYS A 24 -8.65 6.64 8.77
C CYS A 24 -8.92 6.13 7.34
N VAL A 25 -10.16 5.76 7.04
CA VAL A 25 -10.59 5.17 5.75
C VAL A 25 -11.45 6.19 4.99
N PRO A 26 -11.31 6.33 3.66
CA PRO A 26 -12.12 7.29 2.93
C PRO A 26 -13.64 7.06 3.14
N GLY A 27 -14.35 8.12 3.53
CA GLY A 27 -15.77 8.06 3.87
C GLY A 27 -16.11 7.72 5.32
N ASP A 28 -15.14 7.64 6.23
CA ASP A 28 -15.35 7.47 7.67
C ASP A 28 -15.79 8.75 8.42
N GLY A 29 -15.80 9.90 7.72
CA GLY A 29 -16.18 11.20 8.27
C GLY A 29 -15.03 11.99 8.90
N VAL A 30 -13.79 11.49 8.87
CA VAL A 30 -12.60 12.22 9.33
C VAL A 30 -12.29 13.41 8.43
N ASN A 31 -12.44 13.22 7.11
CA ASN A 31 -12.29 14.28 6.11
C ASN A 31 -13.67 14.86 5.78
N THR A 32 -13.84 16.16 6.03
CA THR A 32 -15.10 16.89 5.85
C THR A 32 -14.89 18.06 4.91
N ALA A 33 -15.97 18.69 4.43
CA ALA A 33 -15.86 19.86 3.56
C ALA A 33 -15.03 21.02 4.17
N SER A 34 -15.00 21.16 5.50
CA SER A 34 -14.18 22.15 6.20
C SER A 34 -12.73 21.72 6.45
N ARG A 35 -12.45 20.41 6.36
CA ARG A 35 -11.11 19.82 6.54
C ARG A 35 -10.89 18.73 5.48
N PRO A 36 -10.66 19.12 4.22
CA PRO A 36 -10.52 18.17 3.12
C PRO A 36 -9.19 17.39 3.20
N ALA A 37 -9.22 16.19 2.64
CA ALA A 37 -8.07 15.32 2.50
C ALA A 37 -7.00 15.95 1.58
N GLY A 38 -5.78 16.09 2.11
CA GLY A 38 -4.61 16.63 1.41
C GLY A 38 -3.73 15.58 0.73
N PHE A 39 -2.52 15.98 0.32
CA PHE A 39 -1.53 15.10 -0.34
C PHE A 39 -1.23 13.80 0.44
N PHE A 40 -0.88 13.93 1.72
CA PHE A 40 -0.54 12.77 2.56
C PHE A 40 -1.72 11.82 2.78
N TRP A 41 -2.94 12.38 2.83
CA TRP A 41 -4.16 11.59 2.86
C TRP A 41 -4.38 10.83 1.55
N GLY A 42 -4.03 11.43 0.42
CA GLY A 42 -4.01 10.74 -0.87
C GLY A 42 -3.14 9.49 -0.82
N ILE A 43 -1.89 9.62 -0.34
CA ILE A 43 -0.96 8.48 -0.19
C ILE A 43 -1.57 7.40 0.71
N TRP A 44 -2.08 7.81 1.87
CA TRP A 44 -2.68 6.89 2.84
C TRP A 44 -3.85 6.12 2.24
N HIS A 45 -4.82 6.84 1.65
CA HIS A 45 -6.00 6.29 0.99
C HIS A 45 -5.65 5.38 -0.19
N GLY A 46 -4.61 5.72 -0.96
CA GLY A 46 -4.13 4.89 -2.06
C GLY A 46 -3.56 3.56 -1.59
N TRP A 47 -2.87 3.51 -0.45
CA TRP A 47 -2.38 2.25 0.12
C TRP A 47 -3.55 1.38 0.63
N VAL A 48 -4.51 1.97 1.35
CA VAL A 48 -5.66 1.22 1.89
C VAL A 48 -6.74 0.93 0.85
N ALA A 49 -6.60 1.41 -0.40
CA ALA A 49 -7.59 1.28 -1.47
C ALA A 49 -8.17 -0.14 -1.66
N PRO A 50 -7.38 -1.24 -1.67
CA PRO A 50 -7.94 -2.60 -1.79
C PRO A 50 -8.80 -3.01 -0.60
N ILE A 51 -8.42 -2.57 0.61
CA ILE A 51 -9.18 -2.82 1.83
C ILE A 51 -10.49 -2.02 1.79
N SER A 52 -10.43 -0.74 1.42
CA SER A 52 -11.60 0.12 1.24
C SER A 52 -12.56 -0.44 0.20
N LEU A 53 -12.05 -1.06 -0.87
CA LEU A 53 -12.86 -1.73 -1.89
C LEU A 53 -13.63 -2.93 -1.31
N ILE A 54 -12.97 -3.78 -0.51
CA ILE A 54 -13.61 -4.93 0.14
C ILE A 54 -14.68 -4.44 1.15
N ILE A 55 -14.35 -3.44 1.97
CA ILE A 55 -15.28 -2.87 2.95
C ILE A 55 -16.47 -2.20 2.26
N GLY A 56 -16.25 -1.53 1.13
CA GLY A 56 -17.28 -0.85 0.34
C GLY A 56 -18.39 -1.78 -0.19
N ILE A 57 -18.13 -3.09 -0.28
CA ILE A 57 -19.15 -4.10 -0.62
C ILE A 57 -20.18 -4.24 0.51
N PHE A 58 -19.75 -4.12 1.77
CA PHE A 58 -20.60 -4.26 2.95
C PHE A 58 -21.11 -2.92 3.48
N LYS A 59 -20.37 -1.84 3.25
CA LYS A 59 -20.67 -0.49 3.75
C LYS A 59 -20.63 0.53 2.62
N HIS A 60 -21.81 0.92 2.13
CA HIS A 60 -21.97 1.83 0.99
C HIS A 60 -21.40 3.25 1.17
N HIS A 61 -21.17 3.70 2.41
CA HIS A 61 -20.55 5.02 2.67
C HIS A 61 -19.02 4.99 2.50
N ILE A 62 -18.40 3.81 2.60
CA ILE A 62 -16.96 3.66 2.42
C ILE A 62 -16.67 3.62 0.93
N ARG A 63 -15.79 4.51 0.50
CA ARG A 63 -15.33 4.60 -0.88
C ARG A 63 -13.84 4.34 -0.93
N VAL A 64 -13.36 3.95 -2.10
CA VAL A 64 -11.92 3.87 -2.36
C VAL A 64 -11.29 5.27 -2.38
N TYR A 65 -12.08 6.27 -2.79
CA TYR A 65 -11.67 7.65 -2.95
C TYR A 65 -12.43 8.56 -2.00
N GLU A 66 -11.71 9.48 -1.33
CA GLU A 66 -12.36 10.49 -0.49
C GLU A 66 -13.06 11.53 -1.36
N ILE A 67 -14.31 11.85 -1.01
CA ILE A 67 -15.13 12.83 -1.70
C ILE A 67 -14.66 14.24 -1.35
N HIS A 68 -14.32 14.46 -0.07
CA HIS A 68 -13.84 15.74 0.43
C HIS A 68 -12.32 15.80 0.34
N ASN A 69 -11.79 16.09 -0.85
CA ASN A 69 -10.35 16.21 -1.10
C ASN A 69 -9.99 17.60 -1.64
N ILE A 70 -8.69 17.94 -1.62
CA ILE A 70 -8.17 19.21 -2.16
C ILE A 70 -7.91 19.17 -3.68
N GLY A 71 -8.30 18.10 -4.38
CA GLY A 71 -8.06 17.88 -5.81
C GLY A 71 -6.64 17.38 -6.10
N TRP A 72 -5.95 18.05 -7.04
CA TRP A 72 -4.71 17.55 -7.69
C TRP A 72 -3.71 16.89 -6.73
N TRP A 73 -3.38 17.55 -5.62
CA TRP A 73 -2.37 17.04 -4.68
C TRP A 73 -2.82 15.75 -3.99
N TYR A 74 -4.10 15.63 -3.66
CA TYR A 74 -4.65 14.37 -3.16
C TYR A 74 -4.55 13.28 -4.24
N ASP A 75 -4.98 13.58 -5.47
CA ASP A 75 -5.00 12.65 -6.60
C ASP A 75 -3.59 12.10 -6.92
N ALA A 76 -2.60 12.97 -6.91
CA ALA A 76 -1.21 12.58 -7.15
C ALA A 76 -0.63 11.74 -6.01
N GLY A 77 -0.93 12.09 -4.76
CA GLY A 77 -0.54 11.26 -3.61
C GLY A 77 -1.16 9.86 -3.70
N PHE A 78 -2.45 9.79 -4.03
CA PHE A 78 -3.16 8.52 -4.24
C PHE A 78 -2.52 7.70 -5.36
N TYR A 79 -2.25 8.32 -6.50
CA TYR A 79 -1.63 7.65 -7.63
C TYR A 79 -0.21 7.14 -7.30
N ILE A 80 0.60 7.96 -6.61
CA ILE A 80 1.94 7.58 -6.14
C ILE A 80 1.87 6.34 -5.23
N ALA A 81 0.91 6.29 -4.30
CA ALA A 81 0.72 5.14 -3.43
C ALA A 81 0.35 3.88 -4.21
N VAL A 82 -0.53 3.97 -5.22
CA VAL A 82 -0.90 2.83 -6.05
C VAL A 82 0.30 2.29 -6.84
N ILE A 83 1.04 3.16 -7.53
CA ILE A 83 2.19 2.73 -8.35
C ILE A 83 3.35 2.21 -7.50
N SER A 84 3.59 2.77 -6.32
CA SER A 84 4.70 2.38 -5.45
C SER A 84 4.37 1.13 -4.61
N GLY A 85 3.16 1.05 -4.06
CA GLY A 85 2.71 -0.05 -3.22
C GLY A 85 2.39 -1.31 -4.01
N PHE A 86 1.68 -1.19 -5.14
CA PHE A 86 1.20 -2.33 -5.91
C PHE A 86 1.93 -2.54 -7.25
N GLY A 87 2.58 -1.51 -7.80
CA GLY A 87 3.33 -1.57 -9.07
C GLY A 87 4.87 -1.61 -8.96
N GLY A 88 5.43 -1.24 -7.80
CA GLY A 88 6.87 -0.94 -7.65
C GLY A 88 7.80 -2.12 -7.33
N ILE A 89 7.25 -3.28 -6.98
CA ILE A 89 8.07 -4.44 -6.53
C ILE A 89 8.75 -5.17 -7.72
N SER A 90 8.52 -4.75 -8.97
CA SER A 90 9.08 -5.40 -10.17
C SER A 90 10.44 -4.84 -10.66
N LEU A 91 11.18 -4.07 -9.84
CA LEU A 91 12.50 -3.53 -10.25
C LEU A 91 13.70 -4.42 -9.90
N SER A 92 13.51 -5.64 -9.38
CA SER A 92 14.62 -6.58 -9.18
C SER A 92 15.07 -7.23 -10.49
N ARG A 93 15.82 -6.49 -11.32
CA ARG A 93 16.59 -7.07 -12.42
C ARG A 93 17.77 -7.83 -11.83
N ARG A 94 17.64 -9.16 -11.63
CA ARG A 94 18.79 -9.99 -11.28
C ARG A 94 19.81 -9.91 -12.40
N LYS A 95 20.95 -9.27 -12.14
CA LYS A 95 22.13 -9.35 -13.02
C LYS A 95 22.65 -10.78 -12.93
N LYS A 96 22.34 -11.62 -13.92
CA LYS A 96 22.98 -12.95 -14.03
C LYS A 96 24.48 -12.71 -14.27
N TYR A 97 25.31 -12.96 -13.25
CA TYR A 97 26.74 -13.12 -13.47
C TYR A 97 26.94 -14.42 -14.25
N VAL A 98 27.24 -14.29 -15.55
CA VAL A 98 27.66 -15.43 -16.38
C VAL A 98 29.04 -15.86 -15.87
N SER A 99 29.11 -16.98 -15.17
CA SER A 99 30.37 -17.65 -14.84
C SER A 99 31.02 -18.12 -16.14
N LYS A 100 32.14 -17.49 -16.51
CA LYS A 100 32.96 -17.91 -17.65
C LYS A 100 33.73 -19.16 -17.19
N HIS A 101 33.17 -20.34 -17.42
CA HIS A 101 33.90 -21.59 -17.25
C HIS A 101 34.95 -21.68 -18.36
N SER A 102 36.18 -21.31 -18.03
CA SER A 102 37.34 -21.47 -18.89
C SER A 102 37.56 -22.96 -19.15
N LYS A 103 37.38 -23.38 -20.40
CA LYS A 103 37.76 -24.71 -20.85
C LYS A 103 39.28 -24.83 -20.80
N ASN A 104 39.81 -25.64 -19.89
CA ASN A 104 41.07 -26.34 -20.13
C ASN A 104 40.72 -27.61 -20.89
N CYS A 105 41.18 -27.71 -22.13
CA CYS A 105 41.31 -28.98 -22.82
C CYS A 105 42.81 -29.15 -23.07
N ASP A 106 43.37 -30.15 -22.40
CA ASP A 106 44.63 -30.79 -22.77
C ASP A 106 44.51 -31.47 -24.15
#